data_AF-A0A9R0K4H9-F1
#
_entry.id   AF-A0A9R0K4H9-F1
#
_cell.length_a   1.000
_cell.length_b   1.000
_cell.length_c   1.000
_cell.angle_alpha   90.00
_cell.angle_beta   90.00
_cell.angle_gamma   90.00
#
_symmetry.space_group_name_H-M   'P 1'
#
loop_
_entity.id
_entity.type
_entity.pdbx_description
1 polymer ?
#
loop_
_entity_poly.entity_id
_entity_poly.type
_entity_poly.pdbx_seq_one_letter_code
_entity_poly.pdbx_strand_id
1 'polypeptide(L)'
;MPSVVKMIERGEKQVSNMRLIQADLHEFEVDYDGDTFVVNLETKTCGCYRWTLMGIPCWHALACIAQRRLNYEDFVHPAYHVKTYAATYAPHFFPMIGEKQWDKSTLPQPLPPPFRVMPGRPSQKKRKKEFGE
;
A
#
# COMPACT_ATOMS: atom_id res chain seq x y z
N MET A 1 -0.81 -15.26 2.23
CA MET A 1 0.48 -14.64 1.83
C MET A 1 1.28 -14.25 3.07
N PRO A 2 2.52 -14.76 3.26
CA PRO A 2 3.28 -14.53 4.50
C PRO A 2 3.49 -13.06 4.86
N SER A 3 3.53 -12.17 3.86
CA SER A 3 3.69 -10.72 4.13
C SER A 3 2.45 -10.08 4.74
N VAL A 4 1.24 -10.46 4.30
CA VAL A 4 0.00 -9.88 4.83
C VAL A 4 -0.20 -10.31 6.27
N VAL A 5 -0.01 -11.60 6.56
CA VAL A 5 -0.11 -12.14 7.93
C VAL A 5 0.82 -11.39 8.88
N LYS A 6 2.09 -11.22 8.51
CA LYS A 6 3.05 -10.42 9.30
C LYS A 6 2.64 -8.97 9.49
N MET A 7 1.98 -8.35 8.51
CA MET A 7 1.45 -6.98 8.65
C MET A 7 0.32 -6.92 9.67
N ILE A 8 -0.58 -7.92 9.65
CA ILE A 8 -1.69 -8.03 10.60
C ILE A 8 -1.15 -8.27 12.02
N GLU A 9 -0.26 -9.24 12.21
CA GLU A 9 0.36 -9.53 13.52
C GLU A 9 1.07 -8.31 14.12
N ARG A 10 1.69 -7.48 13.27
CA ARG A 10 2.30 -6.21 13.71
C ARG A 10 1.24 -5.18 14.09
N GLY A 11 0.14 -5.11 13.34
CA GLY A 11 -0.99 -4.22 13.60
C GLY A 11 -1.69 -4.56 14.92
N GLU A 12 -1.90 -5.84 15.21
CA GLU A 12 -2.54 -6.32 16.45
C GLU A 12 -1.83 -5.83 17.71
N LYS A 13 -0.49 -5.72 17.68
CA LYS A 13 0.30 -5.18 18.80
C LYS A 13 0.01 -3.71 19.10
N GLN A 14 -0.53 -2.95 18.15
CA GLN A 14 -0.84 -1.53 18.32
C GLN A 14 -2.29 -1.27 18.72
N VAL A 15 -3.16 -2.27 18.59
CA VAL A 15 -4.61 -2.16 18.87
C VAL A 15 -4.91 -1.88 20.35
N SER A 16 -4.04 -2.30 21.28
CA SER A 16 -4.32 -2.29 22.72
C SER A 16 -4.57 -0.90 23.33
N ASN A 17 -4.13 0.17 22.67
CA ASN A 17 -4.16 1.53 23.20
C ASN A 17 -5.18 2.43 22.48
N MET A 18 -6.15 1.84 21.77
CA MET A 18 -7.16 2.57 21.01
C MET A 18 -8.48 2.61 21.77
N ARG A 19 -9.10 3.79 21.81
CA ARG A 19 -10.48 3.93 22.28
C ARG A 19 -11.40 3.83 21.07
N LEU A 20 -12.36 2.91 21.13
CA LEU A 20 -13.31 2.64 20.06
C LEU A 20 -14.70 3.06 20.51
N ILE A 21 -15.36 3.91 19.73
CA ILE A 21 -16.75 4.30 19.91
C ILE A 21 -17.50 3.86 18.66
N GLN A 22 -18.47 2.97 18.82
CA GLN A 22 -19.31 2.55 17.71
C GLN A 22 -20.40 3.60 17.48
N ALA A 23 -20.40 4.23 16.31
CA ALA A 23 -21.38 5.25 15.92
C ALA A 23 -22.60 4.64 15.23
N ASP A 24 -22.40 3.60 14.41
CA ASP A 24 -23.47 2.90 13.68
C ASP A 24 -23.16 1.39 13.51
N LEU A 25 -23.97 0.66 12.73
CA LEU A 25 -23.77 -0.75 12.43
C LEU A 25 -22.45 -1.04 11.71
N HIS A 26 -21.84 -0.14 10.94
CA HIS A 26 -20.53 -0.42 10.34
C HIS A 26 -19.51 0.67 10.60
N GLU A 27 -19.90 1.73 11.32
CA GLU A 27 -19.09 2.93 11.53
C GLU A 27 -18.59 3.05 12.96
N PHE A 28 -17.31 3.38 13.07
CA PHE A 28 -16.60 3.53 14.32
C PHE A 28 -15.76 4.80 14.32
N GLU A 29 -15.75 5.46 15.46
CA GLU A 29 -14.78 6.49 15.80
C GLU A 29 -13.67 5.84 16.63
N VAL A 30 -12.43 6.05 16.21
CA VAL A 30 -11.24 5.44 16.80
C VAL A 30 -10.28 6.53 17.23
N ASP A 31 -10.11 6.70 18.53
CA ASP A 31 -9.13 7.64 19.08
C ASP A 31 -7.79 6.92 19.25
N TYR A 32 -6.75 7.49 18.64
CA TYR A 32 -5.39 6.96 18.70
C TYR A 32 -4.36 8.08 18.58
N ASP A 33 -3.41 8.11 19.52
CA ASP A 33 -2.26 9.03 19.50
C ASP A 33 -2.61 10.53 19.39
N GLY A 34 -3.75 10.93 19.98
CA GLY A 34 -4.21 12.32 19.98
C GLY A 34 -5.06 12.72 18.77
N ASP A 35 -5.26 11.83 17.80
CA ASP A 35 -6.14 12.03 16.65
C ASP A 35 -7.35 11.08 16.71
N THR A 36 -8.42 11.44 15.98
CA THR A 36 -9.62 10.61 15.82
C THR A 36 -9.78 10.19 14.36
N PHE A 37 -10.08 8.91 14.16
CA PHE A 37 -10.23 8.30 12.83
C PHE A 37 -11.60 7.66 12.71
N VAL A 38 -12.29 7.93 11.59
CA VAL A 38 -13.52 7.23 11.25
C VAL A 38 -13.17 5.96 10.46
N VAL A 39 -13.71 4.83 10.89
CA VAL A 39 -13.57 3.52 10.24
C VAL A 39 -14.95 3.05 9.81
N ASN A 40 -15.09 2.64 8.55
CA ASN A 40 -16.30 1.99 8.04
C ASN A 40 -15.95 0.58 7.54
N LEU A 41 -16.51 -0.44 8.20
CA LEU A 41 -16.25 -1.85 7.91
C LEU A 41 -16.95 -2.36 6.64
N GLU A 42 -18.07 -1.76 6.26
CA GLU A 42 -18.84 -2.14 5.08
C GLU A 42 -18.17 -1.64 3.80
N THR A 43 -17.77 -0.36 3.78
CA THR A 43 -17.03 0.22 2.66
C THR A 43 -15.54 -0.14 2.68
N LYS A 44 -15.07 -0.79 3.74
CA LYS A 44 -13.65 -1.16 3.94
C LYS A 44 -12.71 0.04 3.88
N THR A 45 -13.07 1.11 4.58
CA THR A 45 -12.32 2.39 4.58
C THR A 45 -11.94 2.81 6.00
N CYS A 46 -10.89 3.62 6.08
CA CYS A 46 -10.46 4.27 7.31
C CYS A 46 -9.93 5.67 6.98
N GLY A 47 -10.19 6.66 7.84
CA GLY A 47 -9.70 8.03 7.71
C GLY A 47 -8.17 8.15 7.64
N CYS A 48 -7.41 7.13 8.04
CA CYS A 48 -5.95 7.10 7.84
C CYS A 48 -5.52 6.71 6.42
N TYR A 49 -6.46 6.43 5.51
CA TYR A 49 -6.30 6.05 4.10
C TYR A 49 -5.50 4.78 3.80
N ARG A 50 -4.82 4.19 4.79
CA ARG A 50 -4.02 2.97 4.60
C ARG A 50 -4.84 1.81 4.05
N TRP A 51 -6.06 1.63 4.56
CA TRP A 51 -6.92 0.54 4.09
C TRP A 51 -7.35 0.75 2.64
N THR A 52 -7.77 1.97 2.29
CA THR A 52 -8.13 2.33 0.91
C THR A 52 -6.96 2.14 -0.06
N LEU A 53 -5.74 2.52 0.34
CA LEU A 53 -4.55 2.45 -0.52
C LEU A 53 -4.02 1.02 -0.68
N MET A 54 -3.97 0.26 0.41
CA MET A 54 -3.33 -1.06 0.42
C MET A 54 -4.33 -2.20 0.23
N GLY A 55 -5.63 -1.97 0.41
CA GLY A 55 -6.63 -3.03 0.46
C GLY A 55 -6.47 -3.99 1.66
N ILE A 56 -5.63 -3.62 2.64
CA ILE A 56 -5.37 -4.40 3.86
C ILE A 56 -5.84 -3.56 5.05
N PRO A 57 -6.62 -4.12 5.99
CA PRO A 57 -7.05 -3.41 7.18
C PRO A 57 -5.87 -2.76 7.91
N CYS A 58 -5.99 -1.47 8.21
CA CYS A 58 -5.04 -0.78 9.08
C CYS A 58 -5.27 -1.18 10.55
N TRP A 59 -4.37 -0.79 11.47
CA TRP A 59 -4.53 -1.11 12.89
C TRP A 59 -5.84 -0.55 13.49
N HIS A 60 -6.33 0.61 13.03
CA HIS A 60 -7.63 1.15 13.48
C HIS A 60 -8.78 0.23 13.06
N ALA A 61 -8.75 -0.24 11.82
CA ALA A 61 -9.73 -1.18 11.30
C ALA A 61 -9.65 -2.54 12.00
N LEU A 62 -8.43 -3.03 12.24
CA LEU A 62 -8.21 -4.27 13.00
C LEU A 62 -8.76 -4.19 14.42
N ALA A 63 -8.64 -3.03 15.07
CA ALA A 63 -9.25 -2.80 16.37
C ALA A 63 -10.78 -2.96 16.34
N CYS A 64 -11.44 -2.36 15.34
CA CYS A 64 -12.89 -2.46 15.15
C CYS A 64 -13.34 -3.89 14.80
N ILE A 65 -12.59 -4.58 13.94
CA ILE A 65 -12.83 -5.98 13.55
C ILE A 65 -12.71 -6.89 14.78
N ALA A 66 -11.67 -6.69 15.60
CA ALA A 66 -11.44 -7.45 16.82
C ALA A 66 -12.54 -7.19 17.87
N GLN A 67 -12.99 -5.94 18.02
CA GLN A 67 -14.11 -5.58 18.91
C GLN A 67 -15.39 -6.35 18.54
N ARG A 68 -15.63 -6.55 17.24
CA ARG A 68 -16.77 -7.33 16.73
C ARG A 68 -16.53 -8.84 16.63
N ARG A 69 -15.32 -9.31 16.97
CA ARG A 69 -14.93 -10.73 16.84
C ARG A 69 -15.12 -11.27 15.42
N LEU A 70 -14.87 -10.43 14.42
CA LEU A 70 -14.94 -10.81 13.01
C LEU A 70 -13.57 -11.29 12.53
N ASN A 71 -13.54 -12.07 11.45
CA ASN A 71 -12.30 -12.54 10.85
C ASN A 71 -11.70 -11.45 9.96
N TYR A 72 -10.45 -11.05 10.23
CA TYR A 72 -9.77 -10.03 9.43
C TYR A 72 -9.60 -10.45 7.96
N GLU A 73 -9.52 -11.76 7.67
CA GLU A 73 -9.35 -12.28 6.31
C GLU A 73 -10.49 -11.86 5.38
N ASP A 74 -11.70 -11.69 5.90
CA ASP A 74 -12.88 -11.25 5.14
C ASP A 74 -12.79 -9.78 4.69
N PHE A 75 -11.92 -9.02 5.35
CA PHE A 75 -11.71 -7.59 5.16
C PHE A 75 -10.47 -7.27 4.32
N VAL A 76 -9.63 -8.28 4.02
CA VAL A 76 -8.51 -8.15 3.10
C VAL A 76 -9.01 -8.17 1.65
N HIS A 77 -8.37 -7.38 0.79
CA HIS A 77 -8.72 -7.33 -0.62
C HIS A 77 -8.45 -8.68 -1.32
N PRO A 78 -9.36 -9.16 -2.19
CA PRO A 78 -9.25 -10.47 -2.86
C PRO A 78 -7.92 -10.71 -3.60
N ALA A 79 -7.25 -9.65 -4.05
CA ALA A 79 -5.94 -9.72 -4.71
C ALA A 79 -4.86 -10.43 -3.87
N TYR A 80 -4.98 -10.42 -2.54
CA TYR A 80 -4.02 -11.05 -1.64
C TYR A 80 -4.35 -12.53 -1.29
N HIS A 81 -5.49 -13.04 -1.78
CA HIS A 81 -5.89 -14.42 -1.52
C HIS A 81 -5.10 -15.40 -2.39
N VAL A 82 -4.71 -16.53 -1.79
CA VAL A 82 -4.01 -17.62 -2.49
C VAL A 82 -4.83 -18.13 -3.68
N LYS A 83 -6.16 -18.20 -3.51
CA LYS A 83 -7.08 -18.59 -4.59
C LYS A 83 -6.97 -17.66 -5.80
N THR A 84 -6.96 -16.35 -5.58
CA THR A 84 -6.84 -15.35 -6.65
C THR A 84 -5.47 -15.43 -7.31
N TYR A 85 -4.40 -15.54 -6.52
CA TYR A 85 -3.05 -15.75 -7.05
C TYR A 85 -2.98 -16.99 -7.95
N ALA A 86 -3.46 -18.14 -7.45
CA ALA A 86 -3.46 -19.38 -8.21
C ALA A 86 -4.30 -19.26 -9.49
N ALA A 87 -5.46 -18.61 -9.44
CA ALA A 87 -6.31 -18.38 -10.60
C ALA A 87 -5.65 -17.48 -11.65
N THR A 88 -4.94 -16.43 -11.23
CA THR A 88 -4.22 -15.51 -12.14
C THR A 88 -3.11 -16.23 -12.91
N TYR A 89 -2.42 -17.18 -12.28
CA TYR A 89 -1.30 -17.93 -12.87
C TYR A 89 -1.69 -19.34 -13.35
N ALA A 90 -2.96 -19.72 -13.27
CA ALA A 90 -3.46 -21.00 -13.78
C ALA A 90 -3.40 -21.12 -15.31
N PRO A 91 -3.66 -20.05 -16.11
CA PRO A 91 -3.55 -20.13 -17.55
C PRO A 91 -2.12 -20.43 -18.02
N HIS A 92 -2.02 -21.16 -19.12
CA HIS A 92 -0.73 -21.43 -19.74
C HIS A 92 -0.18 -20.16 -20.39
N PHE A 93 1.09 -19.85 -20.11
CA PHE A 93 1.81 -18.82 -20.83
C PHE A 93 2.17 -19.34 -22.21
N PHE A 94 1.57 -18.77 -23.25
CA PHE A 94 1.96 -19.08 -24.62
C PHE A 94 3.40 -18.61 -24.87
N PRO A 95 4.19 -19.36 -25.65
CA PRO A 95 5.51 -18.91 -26.05
C PRO A 95 5.38 -17.59 -26.83
N MET A 96 6.25 -16.64 -26.49
CA MET A 96 6.36 -15.38 -27.23
C MET A 96 7.32 -15.59 -28.40
N ILE A 97 6.90 -15.17 -29.59
CA ILE A 97 7.77 -15.13 -30.76
C ILE A 97 9.00 -14.27 -30.47
N GLY A 98 10.15 -14.59 -31.08
CA GLY A 98 11.38 -13.85 -30.84
C GLY A 98 11.30 -12.40 -31.31
N GLU A 99 12.10 -11.51 -30.72
CA GLU A 99 12.12 -10.07 -31.03
C GLU A 99 12.16 -9.76 -32.55
N LYS A 100 12.95 -10.54 -33.30
CA LYS A 100 13.09 -10.40 -34.76
C LYS A 100 11.79 -10.65 -35.55
N GLN A 101 10.82 -11.32 -34.95
CA GLN A 101 9.54 -11.69 -35.55
C GLN A 101 8.40 -10.78 -35.08
N TRP A 102 8.64 -9.86 -34.15
CA TRP A 102 7.62 -8.93 -33.68
C TRP A 102 7.19 -8.00 -34.81
N ASP A 103 5.88 -7.73 -34.86
CA ASP A 103 5.33 -6.77 -35.79
C ASP A 103 5.96 -5.39 -35.54
N LYS A 104 6.41 -4.75 -36.62
CA LYS A 104 6.95 -3.40 -36.53
C LYS A 104 5.80 -2.43 -36.31
N SER A 105 5.82 -1.75 -35.17
CA SER A 105 4.87 -0.68 -34.89
C SER A 105 4.93 0.39 -35.98
N THR A 106 3.75 0.87 -36.41
CA THR A 106 3.62 2.03 -37.30
C THR A 106 3.80 3.35 -36.57
N LEU A 107 3.82 3.33 -35.23
CA LEU A 107 4.04 4.50 -34.40
C LEU A 107 5.50 4.95 -34.48
N PRO A 108 5.76 6.27 -34.40
CA PRO A 108 7.12 6.78 -34.32
C PRO A 108 7.85 6.14 -33.13
N GLN A 109 9.10 5.75 -33.36
CA GLN A 109 9.92 5.19 -32.29
C GLN A 109 10.07 6.23 -31.17
N PRO A 110 10.04 5.79 -29.90
CA PRO A 110 10.30 6.69 -28.80
C PRO A 110 11.68 7.31 -28.98
N LEU A 111 11.75 8.64 -28.86
CA LEU A 111 13.03 9.34 -28.86
C LEU A 111 13.87 8.84 -27.66
N PRO A 112 15.19 8.77 -27.81
CA PRO A 112 16.04 8.49 -26.66
C PRO A 112 15.75 9.53 -25.57
N PRO A 113 15.77 9.13 -24.29
CA PRO A 113 15.63 10.10 -23.21
C PRO A 113 16.68 11.20 -23.38
N PRO A 114 16.31 12.47 -23.15
CA PRO A 114 17.24 13.58 -23.34
C PRO A 114 18.46 13.36 -22.45
N PHE A 115 19.65 13.55 -23.03
CA PHE A 115 20.88 13.46 -22.27
C PHE A 115 20.88 14.56 -21.20
N ARG A 116 20.88 14.15 -19.93
CA ARG A 116 20.98 15.05 -18.78
C ARG A 116 22.27 14.76 -18.05
N VAL A 117 23.13 15.77 -17.93
CA VAL A 117 24.21 15.75 -16.94
C VAL A 117 23.56 15.87 -15.57
N MET A 118 23.59 14.78 -14.79
CA MET A 118 23.14 14.84 -13.41
C MET A 118 24.07 15.77 -12.62
N PRO A 119 23.53 16.60 -11.69
CA PRO A 119 24.37 17.34 -10.77
C PRO A 119 25.37 16.39 -10.11
N GLY A 120 26.67 16.71 -10.22
CA GLY A 120 27.70 15.96 -9.53
C GLY A 120 27.43 15.96 -8.03
N ARG A 121 27.98 14.96 -7.33
CA ARG A 121 27.90 14.89 -5.87
C ARG A 121 28.35 16.24 -5.27
N PRO A 122 27.53 16.89 -4.42
CA PRO A 122 27.94 18.10 -3.75
C PRO A 122 29.25 17.87 -2.99
N SER A 123 30.20 18.80 -3.15
CA SER A 123 31.46 18.74 -2.40
C SER A 123 31.16 18.74 -0.91
N GLN A 124 31.73 17.77 -0.19
CA GLN A 124 31.69 17.74 1.28
C GLN A 124 32.52 18.88 1.91
N LYS A 125 33.43 19.49 1.14
CA LYS A 125 34.18 20.66 1.57
C LYS A 125 33.28 21.88 1.41
N LYS A 126 32.96 22.56 2.53
CA LYS A 126 32.33 23.88 2.53
C LYS A 126 33.22 24.86 1.77
N ARG A 127 32.62 25.72 0.93
CA ARG A 127 33.30 26.89 0.36
C ARG A 127 33.86 27.71 1.51
N LYS A 128 35.15 28.05 1.47
CA LYS A 128 35.71 29.06 2.38
C LYS A 128 35.05 30.39 2.02
N LYS A 129 34.26 30.94 2.93
CA LYS A 129 33.73 32.30 2.81
C LYS A 129 34.86 33.30 3.04
N GLU A 130 34.86 34.39 2.30
CA GLU A 130 35.69 35.54 2.61
C GLU A 130 35.11 36.29 3.82
N PHE A 131 35.92 37.10 4.50
CA PHE A 131 35.49 37.80 5.70
C PHE A 131 34.45 38.87 5.34
N GLY A 132 33.18 38.64 5.72
CA GLY A 132 32.08 39.57 5.52
C GLY A 132 30.85 39.04 4.76
N GLU A 133 30.83 37.76 4.37
CA GLU A 133 29.71 37.08 3.66
C GLU A 133 28.92 36.09 4.56
#